data_AF-A0A654CK24-F1
#
_entry.id   AF-A0A654CK24-F1
#
_cell.length_a   1.000
_cell.length_b   1.000
_cell.length_c   1.000
_cell.angle_alpha   90.00
_cell.angle_beta   90.00
_cell.angle_gamma   90.00
#
_symmetry.space_group_name_H-M   'P 1'
#
loop_
_entity.id
_entity.type
_entity.pdbx_description
1 polymer ?
#
loop_
_entity_poly.entity_id
_entity_poly.type
_entity_poly.pdbx_seq_one_letter_code
_entity_poly.pdbx_strand_id
1 'polypeptide(L)'
;MNILDTIPNRVVFRQTGTPVEPELRPLWRISLIALILLKLSPGNKAGVKKIQVLSSLISSHEKRKNYFSEFQDLFSAVNIRFDPLVDRAINIGLGEGVFELEPSKSIKLSIRGLAFAKSIDSDEEVFAEEKEFMQNFSKPFFTDTIIDKLISGDLREQA
;
A
#
# COMPACT_ATOMS: atom_id res chain seq x y z
N MET A 1 -33.15 33.63 -32.75
CA MET A 1 -33.07 32.17 -32.94
C MET A 1 -33.68 31.52 -31.72
N ASN A 2 -34.80 30.81 -31.86
CA ASN A 2 -35.52 30.24 -30.73
C ASN A 2 -34.92 28.85 -30.43
N ILE A 3 -34.32 28.71 -29.25
CA ILE A 3 -33.57 27.49 -28.88
C ILE A 3 -34.49 26.26 -28.74
N LEU A 4 -35.80 26.49 -28.61
CA LEU A 4 -36.82 25.46 -28.51
C LEU A 4 -37.17 24.79 -29.85
N ASP A 5 -36.81 25.41 -30.98
CA ASP A 5 -37.06 24.87 -32.33
C ASP A 5 -35.88 24.08 -32.89
N THR A 6 -34.78 23.97 -32.14
CA THR A 6 -33.58 23.21 -32.52
C THR A 6 -33.55 21.83 -31.88
N ILE A 7 -33.82 20.78 -32.67
CA ILE A 7 -33.69 19.39 -32.23
C ILE A 7 -32.26 18.92 -32.53
N PRO A 8 -31.47 18.51 -31.52
CA PRO A 8 -30.13 17.98 -31.77
C PRO A 8 -30.22 16.62 -32.50
N ASN A 9 -29.58 16.52 -33.66
CA ASN A 9 -29.60 15.31 -34.50
C ASN A 9 -28.98 14.07 -33.83
N ARG A 10 -28.10 14.24 -32.84
CA ARG A 10 -27.48 13.15 -32.08
C ARG A 10 -26.91 13.66 -30.76
N VAL A 11 -27.39 13.13 -29.63
CA VAL A 11 -26.78 13.35 -28.31
C VAL A 11 -25.90 12.15 -27.99
N VAL A 12 -24.60 12.36 -27.79
CA VAL A 12 -23.66 11.30 -27.41
C VAL A 12 -23.03 11.67 -26.08
N PHE A 13 -23.39 10.95 -25.02
CA PHE A 13 -22.71 11.04 -23.74
C PHE A 13 -21.43 10.21 -23.80
N ARG A 14 -20.28 10.88 -23.88
CA ARG A 14 -18.98 10.23 -23.69
C ARG A 14 -18.57 10.43 -22.24
N GLN A 15 -18.75 9.40 -21.42
CA GLN A 15 -18.16 9.39 -20.09
C GLN A 15 -16.66 9.16 -20.24
N THR A 16 -15.89 10.24 -20.27
CA THR A 16 -14.44 10.17 -20.11
C THR A 16 -14.17 9.84 -18.65
N GLY A 17 -13.41 8.77 -18.37
CA GLY A 17 -13.16 8.32 -17.00
C GLY A 17 -12.72 9.47 -16.10
N THR A 18 -13.32 9.59 -14.91
CA THR A 18 -12.95 10.59 -13.92
C THR A 18 -11.54 10.30 -13.42
N PRO A 19 -10.70 11.32 -13.15
CA PRO A 19 -9.44 11.13 -12.45
C PRO A 19 -9.70 10.40 -11.13
N VAL A 20 -9.11 9.22 -10.98
CA VAL A 20 -9.16 8.42 -9.75
C VAL A 20 -7.83 8.56 -9.05
N GLU A 21 -7.89 8.89 -7.75
CA GLU A 21 -6.73 8.93 -6.87
C GLU A 21 -5.91 7.63 -6.98
N PRO A 22 -4.57 7.70 -7.02
CA PRO A 22 -3.73 6.52 -7.21
C PRO A 22 -4.05 5.39 -6.21
N GLU A 23 -4.31 5.74 -4.96
CA GLU A 23 -4.62 4.80 -3.88
C GLU A 23 -5.90 3.98 -4.12
N LEU A 24 -6.83 4.45 -4.95
CA LEU A 24 -8.03 3.71 -5.30
C LEU A 24 -7.81 2.71 -6.45
N ARG A 25 -6.63 2.76 -7.10
CA ARG A 25 -6.28 1.86 -8.20
C ARG A 25 -5.72 0.54 -7.64
N PRO A 26 -6.30 -0.62 -8.01
CA PRO A 26 -5.80 -1.91 -7.54
C PRO A 26 -4.32 -2.13 -7.86
N LEU A 27 -3.87 -1.70 -9.04
CA LEU A 27 -2.48 -1.83 -9.46
C LEU A 27 -1.53 -1.11 -8.50
N TRP A 28 -1.87 0.10 -8.06
CA TRP A 28 -1.03 0.85 -7.12
C TRP A 28 -0.91 0.09 -5.79
N ARG A 29 -2.01 -0.46 -5.27
CA ARG A 29 -1.99 -1.26 -4.02
C ARG A 29 -1.20 -2.55 -4.17
N ILE A 30 -1.35 -3.26 -5.28
CA ILE A 30 -0.58 -4.48 -5.56
C ILE A 30 0.92 -4.15 -5.63
N SER A 31 1.29 -3.07 -6.30
CA SER A 31 2.67 -2.57 -6.35
C SER A 31 3.22 -2.24 -4.97
N LEU A 32 2.45 -1.51 -4.15
CA LEU A 32 2.85 -1.17 -2.78
C LEU A 32 3.05 -2.42 -1.91
N ILE A 33 2.11 -3.37 -1.95
CA ILE A 33 2.24 -4.65 -1.24
C ILE A 33 3.48 -5.40 -1.71
N ALA A 34 3.73 -5.42 -3.02
CA ALA A 34 4.90 -6.09 -3.58
C ALA A 34 6.22 -5.47 -3.09
N LEU A 35 6.30 -4.13 -3.01
CA LEU A 35 7.43 -3.41 -2.41
C LEU A 35 7.58 -3.70 -0.92
N ILE A 36 6.48 -3.71 -0.16
CA ILE A 36 6.48 -4.05 1.28
C ILE A 36 7.05 -5.46 1.50
N LEU A 37 6.62 -6.42 0.70
CA LEU A 37 7.13 -7.80 0.77
C LEU A 37 8.62 -7.85 0.41
N LEU A 38 9.03 -7.12 -0.64
CA LEU A 38 10.41 -7.09 -1.10
C LEU A 38 11.36 -6.43 -0.08
N LYS A 39 10.98 -5.29 0.50
CA LYS A 39 11.89 -4.43 1.30
C LYS A 39 11.75 -4.63 2.80
N LEU A 40 10.57 -4.95 3.31
CA LEU A 40 10.26 -4.93 4.76
C LEU A 40 9.84 -6.29 5.34
N SER A 41 9.93 -7.36 4.54
CA SER A 41 9.47 -8.68 4.96
C SER A 41 10.50 -9.78 4.65
N PRO A 42 11.11 -10.42 5.66
CA PRO A 42 12.04 -11.52 5.44
C PRO A 42 11.43 -12.64 4.60
N GLY A 43 12.20 -13.18 3.65
CA GLY A 43 11.72 -14.22 2.74
C GLY A 43 10.65 -13.77 1.75
N ASN A 44 10.46 -12.45 1.56
CA ASN A 44 9.45 -11.86 0.67
C ASN A 44 8.02 -12.30 1.00
N LYS A 45 7.73 -12.54 2.29
CA LYS A 45 6.43 -13.00 2.77
C LYS A 45 6.02 -12.34 4.07
N ALA A 46 4.72 -12.14 4.23
CA ALA A 46 4.13 -11.58 5.44
C ALA A 46 2.71 -12.09 5.65
N GLY A 47 2.25 -12.09 6.91
CA GLY A 47 0.83 -12.28 7.21
C GLY A 47 0.01 -11.04 6.81
N VAL A 48 -1.29 -11.25 6.56
CA VAL A 48 -2.22 -10.17 6.14
C VAL A 48 -2.23 -9.01 7.12
N LYS A 49 -2.16 -9.28 8.44
CA LYS A 49 -2.07 -8.26 9.49
C LYS A 49 -0.92 -7.28 9.24
N LYS A 50 0.30 -7.79 9.04
CA LYS A 50 1.50 -6.98 8.78
C LYS A 50 1.35 -6.18 7.48
N ILE A 51 0.80 -6.78 6.42
CA ILE A 51 0.56 -6.10 5.14
C ILE A 51 -0.41 -4.93 5.31
N GLN A 52 -1.51 -5.12 6.04
CA GLN A 52 -2.51 -4.09 6.33
C GLN A 52 -1.89 -2.90 7.08
N VAL A 53 -1.17 -3.17 8.17
CA VAL A 53 -0.51 -2.13 8.98
C VAL A 53 0.50 -1.34 8.15
N LEU A 54 1.40 -2.03 7.45
CA LEU A 54 2.42 -1.37 6.64
C LEU A 54 1.83 -0.62 5.45
N SER A 55 0.78 -1.14 4.82
CA SER A 55 0.09 -0.41 3.74
C SER A 55 -0.52 0.89 4.27
N SER A 56 -1.18 0.85 5.43
CA SER A 56 -1.76 2.03 6.07
C SER A 56 -0.72 3.06 6.49
N LEU A 57 0.45 2.61 6.97
CA LEU A 57 1.55 3.49 7.38
C LEU A 57 2.21 4.15 6.17
N ILE A 58 2.51 3.36 5.14
CA ILE A 58 3.36 3.80 4.04
C ILE A 58 2.57 4.60 3.00
N SER A 59 1.29 4.30 2.77
CA SER A 59 0.49 5.07 1.82
C SER A 59 0.33 6.54 2.24
N SER A 60 0.30 6.82 3.54
CA SER A 60 0.03 8.16 4.06
C SER A 60 1.31 8.96 4.30
N HIS A 61 1.50 10.04 3.55
CA HIS A 61 2.58 11.00 3.78
C HIS A 61 2.61 11.53 5.22
N GLU A 62 1.44 11.86 5.79
CA GLU A 62 1.34 12.33 7.17
C GLU A 62 1.82 11.28 8.17
N LYS A 63 1.41 10.01 8.03
CA LYS A 63 1.87 8.94 8.93
C LYS A 63 3.36 8.64 8.78
N ARG A 64 3.88 8.66 7.54
CA ARG A 64 5.33 8.53 7.29
C ARG A 64 6.12 9.61 8.00
N LYS A 65 5.67 10.86 7.93
CA LYS A 65 6.29 12.00 8.63
C LYS A 65 6.18 11.86 10.15
N ASN A 66 5.00 11.54 10.66
CA ASN A 66 4.72 11.41 12.09
C ASN A 66 5.48 10.22 12.72
N TYR A 67 5.79 9.18 11.95
CA TYR A 67 6.58 8.05 12.41
C TYR A 67 7.98 8.47 12.91
N PHE A 68 8.57 9.52 12.33
CA PHE A 68 9.88 10.04 12.71
C PHE A 68 9.82 11.25 13.66
N SER A 69 8.64 11.75 14.02
CA SER A 69 8.54 12.96 14.84
C SER A 69 8.83 12.67 16.32
N GLU A 70 9.79 13.37 16.90
CA GLU A 70 10.17 13.26 18.32
C GLU A 70 9.21 13.99 19.27
N PHE A 71 8.36 14.89 18.76
CA PHE A 71 7.62 15.89 19.54
C PHE A 71 6.11 15.63 19.71
N GLN A 72 5.58 14.53 19.19
CA GLN A 72 4.20 14.12 19.43
C GLN A 72 4.18 12.81 20.20
N ASP A 73 3.19 12.62 21.07
CA ASP A 73 2.79 11.29 21.50
C ASP A 73 2.59 10.43 20.24
N LEU A 74 3.60 9.63 19.88
CA LEU A 74 3.58 8.70 18.73
C LEU A 74 2.29 7.86 18.73
N PHE A 75 1.75 7.61 19.93
CA PHE A 75 0.49 6.94 20.27
C PHE A 75 -0.74 7.57 19.59
N SER A 76 -0.73 8.88 19.33
CA SER A 76 -1.83 9.61 18.67
C SER A 76 -1.54 9.95 17.20
N ALA A 77 -0.26 9.93 16.80
CA ALA A 77 0.19 10.51 15.53
C ALA A 77 0.16 9.52 14.35
N VAL A 78 0.22 8.21 14.60
CA VAL A 78 0.13 7.16 13.58
C VAL A 78 -1.10 6.28 13.85
N ASN A 79 -2.28 6.78 13.49
CA ASN A 79 -3.52 6.00 13.56
C ASN A 79 -3.54 4.95 12.43
N ILE A 80 -3.31 3.67 12.78
CA ILE A 80 -3.38 2.56 11.84
C ILE A 80 -4.83 2.15 11.60
N ARG A 81 -5.23 2.15 10.33
CA ARG A 81 -6.57 1.70 9.90
C ARG A 81 -6.43 0.53 8.94
N PHE A 82 -7.22 -0.51 9.19
CA PHE A 82 -7.36 -1.64 8.27
C PHE A 82 -8.25 -1.22 7.09
N ASP A 83 -7.83 -1.57 5.88
CA ASP A 83 -8.48 -1.15 4.66
C ASP A 83 -8.91 -2.38 3.83
N PRO A 84 -10.22 -2.59 3.58
CA PRO A 84 -10.70 -3.72 2.80
C PRO A 84 -10.20 -3.70 1.34
N LEU A 85 -9.76 -2.55 0.82
CA LEU A 85 -9.15 -2.47 -0.51
C LEU A 85 -7.76 -3.11 -0.55
N VAL A 86 -7.04 -3.18 0.57
CA VAL A 86 -5.80 -3.95 0.68
C VAL A 86 -6.09 -5.45 0.57
N ASP A 87 -7.14 -5.95 1.25
CA ASP A 87 -7.55 -7.35 1.13
C ASP A 87 -7.96 -7.69 -0.31
N ARG A 88 -8.70 -6.77 -0.96
CA ARG A 88 -9.05 -6.92 -2.37
C ARG A 88 -7.82 -6.92 -3.28
N ALA A 89 -6.83 -6.07 -3.02
CA ALA A 89 -5.58 -6.04 -3.76
C ALA A 89 -4.78 -7.35 -3.59
N ILE A 90 -4.75 -7.92 -2.38
CA ILE A 90 -4.16 -9.25 -2.13
C ILE A 90 -4.87 -10.30 -2.99
N ASN A 91 -6.21 -10.34 -2.97
CA ASN A 91 -6.98 -11.31 -3.76
C ASN A 91 -6.75 -11.17 -5.27
N ILE A 92 -6.71 -9.94 -5.79
CA ILE A 92 -6.40 -9.69 -7.20
C ILE A 92 -4.96 -10.14 -7.51
N GLY A 93 -3.99 -9.78 -6.66
CA GLY A 93 -2.60 -10.17 -6.86
C GLY A 93 -2.36 -11.69 -6.79
N LEU A 94 -3.14 -12.41 -5.98
CA LEU A 94 -3.17 -13.88 -6.00
C LEU A 94 -3.73 -14.40 -7.33
N GLY A 95 -4.85 -13.84 -7.82
CA GLY A 95 -5.46 -14.21 -9.10
C GLY A 95 -4.56 -13.93 -10.31
N GLU A 96 -3.80 -12.85 -10.28
CA GLU A 96 -2.84 -12.45 -11.32
C GLU A 96 -1.48 -13.18 -11.21
N GLY A 97 -1.29 -14.00 -10.17
CA GLY A 97 -0.03 -14.73 -9.93
C GLY A 97 1.14 -13.83 -9.54
N VAL A 98 0.88 -12.62 -9.04
CA VAL A 98 1.89 -11.75 -8.41
C VAL A 98 2.22 -12.27 -7.02
N PHE A 99 1.22 -12.79 -6.31
CA PHE A 99 1.36 -13.36 -4.98
C PHE A 99 1.06 -14.86 -4.97
N GLU A 100 1.60 -15.54 -3.96
CA GLU A 100 1.33 -16.93 -3.63
C GLU A 100 0.88 -17.02 -2.16
N LEU A 101 -0.08 -17.91 -1.89
CA LEU A 101 -0.51 -18.21 -0.53
C LEU A 101 0.28 -19.42 -0.02
N GLU A 102 1.10 -19.21 1.00
CA GLU A 102 1.85 -20.29 1.63
C GLU A 102 0.94 -21.13 2.57
N PRO A 103 1.31 -22.39 2.88
CA PRO A 103 0.54 -23.23 3.80
C PRO A 103 0.30 -22.60 5.18
N SER A 104 1.21 -21.72 5.63
CA SER A 104 1.11 -20.94 6.86
C SER A 104 0.12 -19.76 6.78
N LYS A 105 -0.64 -19.64 5.68
CA LYS A 105 -1.54 -18.52 5.35
C LYS A 105 -0.85 -17.16 5.19
N SER A 106 0.47 -17.14 5.04
CA SER A 106 1.22 -15.92 4.69
C SER A 106 1.18 -15.67 3.18
N ILE A 107 1.11 -14.40 2.80
CA ILE A 107 1.22 -13.97 1.40
C ILE A 107 2.69 -13.79 1.06
N LYS A 108 3.11 -14.34 -0.07
CA LYS A 108 4.50 -14.31 -0.55
C LYS A 108 4.57 -13.82 -1.99
N LEU A 109 5.66 -13.17 -2.37
CA LEU A 109 5.92 -12.88 -3.79
C LEU A 109 6.17 -14.17 -4.57
N SER A 110 5.44 -14.35 -5.67
CA SER A 110 5.76 -15.37 -6.66
C SER A 110 7.07 -15.02 -7.38
N ILE A 111 7.57 -15.92 -8.24
CA ILE A 111 8.71 -15.61 -9.11
C ILE A 111 8.42 -14.39 -10.00
N ARG A 112 7.19 -14.30 -10.54
CA ARG A 112 6.75 -13.18 -11.38
C ARG A 112 6.57 -11.91 -10.55
N GLY A 113 5.99 -12.03 -9.36
CA GLY A 113 5.83 -10.92 -8.42
C GLY A 113 7.16 -10.35 -7.93
N LEU A 114 8.18 -11.20 -7.76
CA LEU A 114 9.52 -10.74 -7.42
C LEU A 114 10.15 -9.92 -8.55
N ALA A 115 10.02 -10.37 -9.80
CA ALA A 115 10.50 -9.60 -10.95
C ALA A 115 9.75 -8.25 -11.06
N PHE A 116 8.43 -8.26 -10.88
CA PHE A 116 7.59 -7.07 -10.86
C PHE A 116 8.01 -6.08 -9.75
N ALA A 117 8.16 -6.56 -8.51
CA ALA A 117 8.58 -5.73 -7.39
C ALA A 117 9.97 -5.09 -7.64
N LYS A 118 10.91 -5.86 -8.20
CA LYS A 118 12.24 -5.35 -8.56
C LYS A 118 12.19 -4.30 -9.66
N SER A 119 11.35 -4.46 -10.67
CA SER A 119 11.20 -3.44 -11.72
C SER A 119 10.66 -2.11 -11.18
N ILE A 120 9.75 -2.17 -10.20
CA ILE A 120 9.24 -0.98 -9.52
C ILE A 120 10.33 -0.35 -8.64
N ASP A 121 11.08 -1.16 -7.89
CA ASP A 121 12.14 -0.68 -7.00
C ASP A 121 13.27 0.03 -7.77
N SER A 122 13.58 -0.46 -8.99
CA SER A 122 14.61 0.13 -9.86
C SER A 122 14.22 1.42 -10.57
N ASP A 123 12.92 1.70 -10.71
CA ASP A 123 12.43 2.91 -11.37
C ASP A 123 12.44 4.07 -10.38
N GLU A 124 13.23 5.11 -10.58
CA GLU A 124 13.42 6.19 -9.59
C GLU A 124 12.17 7.03 -9.33
N GLU A 125 11.27 7.18 -10.30
CA GLU A 125 10.08 8.06 -10.20
C GLU A 125 8.91 7.37 -9.49
N VAL A 126 8.79 6.05 -9.68
CA VAL A 126 7.64 5.29 -9.18
C VAL A 126 7.80 4.97 -7.69
N PHE A 127 6.82 5.35 -6.86
CA PHE A 127 6.85 5.21 -5.39
C PHE A 127 8.05 5.89 -4.72
N ALA A 128 8.52 7.02 -5.27
CA ALA A 128 9.74 7.68 -4.78
C ALA A 128 9.73 7.92 -3.26
N GLU A 129 8.66 8.53 -2.75
CA GLU A 129 8.57 8.89 -1.33
C GLU A 129 8.34 7.66 -0.42
N GLU A 130 7.59 6.66 -0.88
CA GLU A 130 7.38 5.42 -0.11
C GLU A 130 8.68 4.63 -0.03
N LYS A 131 9.45 4.57 -1.12
CA LYS A 131 10.75 3.90 -1.14
C LYS A 131 11.75 4.62 -0.25
N GLU A 132 11.78 5.96 -0.27
CA GLU A 132 12.59 6.76 0.65
C GLU A 132 12.26 6.41 2.10
N PHE A 133 10.97 6.36 2.46
CA PHE A 133 10.55 5.93 3.79
C PHE A 133 11.04 4.51 4.12
N MET A 134 10.83 3.55 3.22
CA MET A 134 11.23 2.14 3.43
C MET A 134 12.74 1.95 3.60
N GLN A 135 13.58 2.81 3.00
CA GLN A 135 15.05 2.72 3.09
C GLN A 135 15.59 2.95 4.51
N ASN A 136 14.82 3.60 5.39
CA ASN A 136 15.21 3.82 6.79
C ASN A 136 15.18 2.54 7.65
N PHE A 137 14.64 1.44 7.11
CA PHE A 137 14.42 0.21 7.87
C PHE A 137 15.16 -0.97 7.26
N SER A 138 15.73 -1.80 8.13
CA SER A 138 16.19 -3.11 7.70
C SER A 138 14.99 -4.02 7.40
N LYS A 139 15.19 -4.99 6.50
CA LYS A 139 14.14 -5.93 6.12
C LYS A 139 13.45 -6.67 7.29
N PRO A 140 14.13 -7.08 8.37
CA PRO A 140 13.48 -7.70 9.53
C PRO A 140 12.93 -6.73 10.57
N PHE A 141 13.10 -5.41 10.40
CA PHE A 141 12.77 -4.40 11.42
C PHE A 141 11.33 -4.54 11.95
N PHE A 142 10.34 -4.60 11.06
CA PHE A 142 8.93 -4.72 11.44
C PHE A 142 8.58 -6.15 11.89
N THR A 143 8.93 -6.48 13.13
CA THR A 143 8.53 -7.73 13.80
C THR A 143 7.06 -7.70 14.19
N ASP A 144 6.47 -8.86 14.49
CA ASP A 144 5.07 -8.93 14.93
C ASP A 144 4.81 -8.07 16.18
N THR A 145 5.79 -7.99 17.09
CA THR A 145 5.72 -7.12 18.27
C THR A 145 5.61 -5.64 17.89
N ILE A 146 6.41 -5.17 16.92
CA ILE A 146 6.31 -3.77 16.46
C ILE A 146 4.97 -3.53 15.76
N ILE A 147 4.52 -4.48 14.94
CA ILE A 147 3.22 -4.41 14.27
C ILE A 147 2.09 -4.30 15.31
N ASP A 148 2.15 -5.07 16.39
CA ASP A 148 1.14 -5.02 17.45
C ASP A 148 1.20 -3.70 18.23
N LYS A 149 2.40 -3.19 18.54
CA LYS A 149 2.58 -1.85 19.14
C LYS A 149 2.03 -0.73 18.24
N LEU A 150 2.18 -0.84 16.92
CA LEU A 150 1.61 0.14 15.98
C LEU A 150 0.09 0.10 15.92
N ILE A 151 -0.52 -1.07 16.17
CA ILE A 151 -1.98 -1.21 16.23
C ILE A 151 -2.53 -0.68 17.56
N SER A 152 -1.88 -1.00 18.68
CA SER A 152 -2.31 -0.51 20.00
C SER A 152 -1.97 0.96 20.24
N GLY A 153 -1.06 1.51 19.45
CA GLY A 153 -0.43 2.80 19.69
C GLY A 153 0.71 2.73 20.70
N ASP A 154 0.93 1.60 21.41
CA ASP A 154 1.86 1.51 22.54
C ASP A 154 3.34 1.29 22.15
N LEU A 155 4.04 2.33 21.72
CA LEU A 155 5.51 2.30 21.52
C LEU A 155 6.30 2.71 22.79
N ARG A 156 5.88 2.27 23.99
CA ARG A 156 6.72 2.38 25.20
C ARG A 156 7.51 1.09 25.43
N GLU A 157 8.64 1.27 26.11
CA GLU A 157 9.63 0.26 26.51
C GLU A 157 10.55 -0.21 25.39
N GLN A 158 11.57 0.61 25.14
CA GLN A 158 12.97 0.19 25.19
C GLN A 158 13.82 1.42 25.50
N ALA A 159 14.03 1.65 26.80
CA ALA A 159 15.15 2.38 27.37
C ALA A 159 15.84 1.43 28.35
#